data_AF-A0A0C2FPM1-F1
#
_entry.id   AF-A0A0C2FPM1-F1
#
_cell.length_a   1.000
_cell.length_b   1.000
_cell.length_c   1.000
_cell.angle_alpha   90.00
_cell.angle_beta   90.00
_cell.angle_gamma   90.00
#
_symmetry.space_group_name_H-M   'P 1'
#
loop_
_entity.id
_entity.type
_entity.pdbx_description
1 polymer ?
#
loop_
_entity_poly.entity_id
_entity_poly.type
_entity_poly.pdbx_seq_one_letter_code
_entity_poly.pdbx_strand_id
1 'polypeptide(L)'
;MSGQYFATYIEDLEQDPFDAIDFVERVAWRLTGGAETITDPVSLKNKFEEEIGILQMLSDQFQSKIARLEHELNKEKREYVNQLQRLHERNAEAIDKIKQLDATMQSVSTKVVHLGDQLESVHQPRQRAHDALQLIQHFDEFLSDQPLNSMIFTDPDKLLESADLVQKLYSISQELSKEKFATVQARIAH
;
A
#
# COMPACT_ATOMS: atom_id res chain seq x y z
N MET A 1 -35.67 48.28 0.20
CA MET A 1 -35.52 49.03 -1.06
C MET A 1 -34.12 48.86 -1.68
N SER A 2 -33.01 48.85 -0.93
CA SER A 2 -31.64 48.78 -1.47
C SER A 2 -31.25 47.50 -2.23
N GLY A 3 -31.78 46.33 -1.86
CA GLY A 3 -31.38 45.05 -2.49
C GLY A 3 -31.83 44.87 -3.95
N GLN A 4 -33.00 45.40 -4.32
CA GLN A 4 -33.53 45.30 -5.69
C GLN A 4 -32.74 46.21 -6.65
N TYR A 5 -32.38 47.42 -6.20
CA TYR A 5 -31.55 48.36 -6.95
C TYR A 5 -30.14 47.82 -7.18
N PHE A 6 -29.55 47.21 -6.16
CA PHE A 6 -28.23 46.58 -6.25
C PHE A 6 -28.19 45.42 -7.26
N ALA A 7 -29.20 44.54 -7.26
CA ALA A 7 -29.30 43.44 -8.22
C ALA A 7 -29.45 43.95 -9.67
N THR A 8 -30.23 45.01 -9.87
CA THR A 8 -30.43 45.61 -11.19
C THR A 8 -29.13 46.24 -11.72
N TYR A 9 -28.34 46.89 -10.85
CA TYR A 9 -27.02 47.41 -11.23
C TYR A 9 -26.06 46.30 -11.64
N ILE A 10 -26.04 45.19 -10.92
CA ILE A 10 -25.18 44.06 -11.27
C ILE A 10 -25.59 43.48 -12.61
N GLU A 11 -26.88 43.23 -12.86
CA GLU A 11 -27.37 42.72 -14.14
C GLU A 11 -27.02 43.65 -15.32
N ASP A 12 -27.14 44.97 -15.12
CA ASP A 12 -26.79 45.95 -16.14
C ASP A 12 -25.27 46.05 -16.39
N LEU A 13 -24.45 45.87 -15.35
CA LEU A 13 -22.98 45.89 -15.42
C LEU A 13 -22.39 44.57 -15.94
N GLU A 14 -23.10 43.46 -15.78
CA GLU A 14 -22.71 42.12 -16.25
C GLU A 14 -23.17 41.82 -17.68
N GLN A 15 -23.81 42.78 -18.37
CA GLN A 15 -24.15 42.62 -19.80
C GLN A 15 -22.88 42.39 -20.64
N ASP A 16 -22.95 41.43 -21.57
CA ASP A 16 -21.87 41.11 -22.50
C ASP A 16 -22.35 41.25 -23.96
N PRO A 17 -21.83 42.22 -24.74
CA PRO A 17 -20.82 43.21 -24.35
C PRO A 17 -21.40 44.33 -23.47
N PHE A 18 -20.60 44.83 -22.54
CA PHE A 18 -20.98 45.98 -21.72
C PHE A 18 -20.99 47.27 -22.56
N ASP A 19 -22.12 47.97 -22.61
CA ASP A 19 -22.26 49.29 -23.24
C ASP A 19 -22.54 50.37 -22.19
N ALA A 20 -21.54 51.23 -21.99
CA ALA A 20 -21.62 52.32 -21.01
C ALA A 20 -22.66 53.39 -21.38
N ILE A 21 -22.93 53.61 -22.67
CA ILE A 21 -23.88 54.63 -23.12
C ILE A 21 -25.30 54.16 -22.82
N ASP A 22 -25.62 52.93 -23.23
CA ASP A 22 -26.92 52.29 -22.97
C ASP A 22 -27.18 52.13 -21.46
N PHE A 23 -26.14 51.82 -20.67
CA PHE A 23 -26.22 51.82 -19.21
C PHE A 23 -26.66 53.19 -18.64
N VAL A 24 -25.97 54.27 -19.04
CA VAL A 24 -26.28 55.63 -18.57
C VAL A 24 -27.68 56.06 -19.04
N GLU A 25 -28.10 55.65 -20.23
CA GLU A 25 -29.45 55.91 -20.75
C GLU A 25 -30.52 55.19 -19.91
N ARG A 26 -30.32 53.91 -19.57
CA ARG A 26 -31.21 53.17 -18.65
C ARG A 26 -31.29 53.82 -17.26
N VAL A 27 -30.16 54.27 -16.72
CA VAL A 27 -30.11 54.99 -15.44
C VAL A 27 -30.87 56.31 -15.55
N ALA A 28 -30.62 57.11 -16.59
CA ALA A 28 -31.32 58.37 -16.84
C ALA A 28 -32.84 58.17 -16.97
N TRP A 29 -33.27 57.14 -17.71
CA TRP A 29 -34.67 56.79 -17.91
C TRP A 29 -35.36 56.37 -16.60
N ARG A 30 -34.67 55.59 -15.75
CA ARG A 30 -35.16 55.24 -14.40
C ARG A 30 -35.25 56.45 -13.48
N LEU A 31 -34.25 57.34 -13.48
CA LEU A 31 -34.21 58.54 -12.62
C LEU A 31 -35.29 59.57 -12.97
N THR A 32 -35.67 59.64 -14.24
CA THR A 32 -36.73 60.52 -14.77
C THR A 32 -38.12 59.88 -14.73
N GLY A 33 -38.24 58.60 -14.32
CA GLY A 33 -39.51 57.88 -14.31
C GLY A 33 -40.09 57.63 -15.71
N GLY A 34 -39.23 57.60 -16.73
CA GLY A 34 -39.60 57.39 -18.13
C GLY A 34 -40.08 58.65 -18.88
N ALA A 35 -39.82 59.85 -18.36
CA ALA A 35 -40.18 61.10 -19.02
C ALA A 35 -39.20 61.46 -20.16
N GLU A 36 -39.72 61.76 -21.34
CA GLU A 36 -38.92 62.15 -22.52
C GLU A 36 -38.34 63.59 -22.42
N THR A 37 -38.90 64.44 -21.55
CA THR A 37 -38.48 65.84 -21.40
C THR A 37 -38.04 66.13 -19.96
N ILE A 38 -36.83 66.67 -19.80
CA ILE A 38 -36.27 67.04 -18.49
C ILE A 38 -36.89 68.37 -18.05
N THR A 39 -37.84 68.30 -17.12
CA THR A 39 -38.51 69.50 -16.56
C THR A 39 -37.73 70.17 -15.43
N ASP A 40 -36.79 69.46 -14.78
CA ASP A 40 -35.93 70.00 -13.72
C ASP A 40 -34.48 69.46 -13.83
N PRO A 41 -33.59 70.20 -14.52
CA PRO A 41 -32.19 69.81 -14.68
C PRO A 41 -31.41 69.74 -13.36
N VAL A 42 -31.79 70.53 -12.36
CA VAL A 42 -31.08 70.57 -11.06
C VAL A 42 -31.42 69.33 -10.24
N SER A 43 -32.69 68.90 -10.23
CA SER A 43 -33.08 67.63 -9.59
C SER A 43 -32.41 66.43 -10.26
N LEU A 44 -32.33 66.42 -11.60
CA LEU A 44 -31.67 65.33 -12.33
C LEU A 44 -30.17 65.25 -12.01
N LYS A 45 -29.47 66.39 -11.98
CA LYS A 45 -28.07 66.47 -11.56
C LYS A 45 -27.86 65.85 -10.18
N ASN A 46 -28.67 66.25 -9.20
CA ASN A 46 -28.53 65.77 -7.82
C ASN A 46 -28.74 64.25 -7.74
N LYS A 47 -29.73 63.71 -8.48
CA LYS A 47 -29.96 62.26 -8.57
C LYS A 47 -28.78 61.52 -9.20
N PHE A 48 -28.15 62.08 -10.24
CA PHE A 48 -26.94 61.47 -10.80
C PHE A 48 -25.76 61.52 -9.83
N GLU A 49 -25.60 62.60 -9.06
CA GLU A 49 -24.57 62.67 -8.02
C GLU A 49 -24.79 61.59 -6.94
N GLU A 50 -26.05 61.31 -6.57
CA GLU A 50 -26.41 60.20 -5.68
C GLU A 50 -26.07 58.83 -6.28
N GLU A 51 -26.45 58.57 -7.54
CA GLU A 51 -26.17 57.28 -8.20
C GLU A 51 -24.67 57.05 -8.44
N ILE A 52 -23.90 58.11 -8.75
CA ILE A 52 -22.44 58.03 -8.82
C ILE A 52 -21.87 57.61 -7.46
N GLY A 53 -22.38 58.17 -6.35
CA GLY A 53 -21.99 57.78 -5.01
C GLY A 53 -22.29 56.31 -4.71
N ILE A 54 -23.46 55.81 -5.13
CA ILE A 54 -23.83 54.39 -4.98
C ILE A 54 -22.90 53.49 -5.79
N LEU A 55 -22.58 53.84 -7.04
CA LEU A 55 -21.67 53.09 -7.89
C LEU A 55 -20.22 53.10 -7.35
N GLN A 56 -19.78 54.20 -6.75
CA GLN A 56 -18.49 54.26 -6.06
C GLN A 56 -18.45 53.30 -4.87
N MET A 57 -19.49 53.31 -4.02
CA MET A 57 -19.60 52.36 -2.92
C MET A 57 -19.62 50.91 -3.40
N LEU A 58 -20.30 50.63 -4.52
CA LEU A 58 -20.36 49.31 -5.15
C LEU A 58 -18.97 48.87 -5.64
N SER A 59 -18.25 49.76 -6.32
CA SER A 59 -16.87 49.54 -6.76
C SER A 59 -15.96 49.21 -5.58
N ASP A 60 -16.03 49.99 -4.50
CA ASP A 60 -15.22 49.76 -3.30
C ASP A 60 -15.52 48.41 -2.66
N GLN A 61 -16.79 47.99 -2.63
CA GLN A 61 -17.21 46.66 -2.16
C GLN A 61 -16.62 45.54 -3.03
N PHE A 62 -16.68 45.67 -4.36
CA PHE A 62 -16.09 44.68 -5.26
C PHE A 62 -14.57 44.62 -5.13
N GLN A 63 -13.89 45.76 -5.07
CA GLN A 63 -12.44 45.81 -4.85
C GLN A 63 -12.04 45.16 -3.52
N SER A 64 -12.78 45.44 -2.45
CA SER A 64 -12.57 44.79 -1.14
C SER A 64 -12.77 43.27 -1.21
N LYS A 65 -13.83 42.82 -1.92
CA LYS A 65 -14.11 41.40 -2.12
C LYS A 65 -13.02 40.71 -2.93
N ILE A 66 -12.55 41.34 -4.02
CA ILE A 66 -11.44 40.84 -4.85
C ILE A 66 -10.18 40.71 -4.00
N ALA A 67 -9.79 41.76 -3.29
CA ALA A 67 -8.59 41.73 -2.44
C ALA A 67 -8.65 40.64 -1.37
N ARG A 68 -9.83 40.40 -0.77
CA ARG A 68 -10.04 39.31 0.19
C ARG A 68 -9.88 37.94 -0.48
N LEU A 69 -10.52 37.72 -1.63
CA LEU A 69 -10.44 36.46 -2.36
C LEU A 69 -9.01 36.17 -2.84
N GLU A 70 -8.30 37.18 -3.35
CA GLU A 70 -6.90 37.06 -3.75
C GLU A 70 -6.00 36.73 -2.55
N HIS A 71 -6.26 37.32 -1.39
CA HIS A 71 -5.53 37.00 -0.17
C HIS A 71 -5.77 35.57 0.29
N GLU A 72 -7.03 35.12 0.32
CA GLU A 72 -7.42 33.75 0.66
C GLU A 72 -6.80 32.74 -0.31
N LEU A 73 -6.90 32.97 -1.62
CA LEU A 73 -6.30 32.13 -2.66
C LEU A 73 -4.78 32.04 -2.50
N ASN A 74 -4.09 33.16 -2.27
CA ASN A 74 -2.64 33.17 -2.09
C ASN A 74 -2.21 32.49 -0.78
N LYS A 75 -3.03 32.56 0.26
CA LYS A 75 -2.78 31.82 1.50
C LYS A 75 -2.93 30.32 1.27
N GLU A 76 -4.05 29.88 0.71
CA GLU A 76 -4.33 28.47 0.44
C GLU A 76 -3.30 27.86 -0.52
N LYS A 77 -2.94 28.57 -1.59
CA LYS A 77 -1.88 28.14 -2.53
C LYS A 77 -0.55 27.91 -1.81
N ARG A 78 -0.15 28.79 -0.90
CA ARG A 78 1.10 28.64 -0.12
C ARG A 78 1.02 27.44 0.82
N GLU A 79 -0.09 27.27 1.52
CA GLU A 79 -0.31 26.14 2.42
C GLU A 79 -0.29 24.80 1.65
N TYR A 80 -0.95 24.75 0.49
CA TYR A 80 -0.97 23.59 -0.37
C TYR A 80 0.43 23.21 -0.88
N VAL A 81 1.19 24.16 -1.38
CA VAL A 81 2.58 23.92 -1.85
C VAL A 81 3.46 23.41 -0.70
N ASN A 82 3.35 24.01 0.48
CA ASN A 82 4.09 23.56 1.67
C ASN A 82 3.68 22.15 2.12
N GLN A 83 2.40 21.80 2.01
CA GLN A 83 1.92 20.44 2.31
C GLN A 83 2.44 19.43 1.29
N LEU A 84 2.39 19.78 0.00
CA LEU A 84 2.88 18.93 -1.09
C LEU A 84 4.38 18.65 -0.94
N GLN A 85 5.18 19.68 -0.62
CA GLN A 85 6.61 19.51 -0.38
C GLN A 85 6.89 18.55 0.79
N ARG A 86 6.21 18.73 1.93
CA ARG A 86 6.35 17.83 3.09
C ARG A 86 5.94 16.39 2.78
N LEU A 87 4.89 16.21 1.99
CA LEU A 87 4.47 14.88 1.55
C LEU A 87 5.51 14.24 0.63
N HIS A 88 6.09 15.02 -0.29
CA HIS A 88 7.14 14.54 -1.19
C HIS A 88 8.39 14.13 -0.42
N GLU A 89 8.84 14.93 0.54
CA GLU A 89 9.99 14.62 1.41
C GLU A 89 9.74 13.34 2.22
N ARG A 90 8.56 13.23 2.86
CA ARG A 90 8.19 12.03 3.64
C ARG A 90 8.08 10.78 2.77
N ASN A 91 7.60 10.92 1.54
CA ASN A 91 7.54 9.81 0.59
C ASN A 91 8.94 9.37 0.14
N ALA A 92 9.85 10.31 -0.10
CA ALA A 92 11.24 10.00 -0.42
C ALA A 92 11.92 9.23 0.72
N GLU A 93 11.74 9.66 1.98
CA GLU A 93 12.23 8.92 3.15
C GLU A 93 11.63 7.52 3.27
N ALA A 94 10.34 7.35 2.99
CA ALA A 94 9.68 6.05 3.02
C ALA A 94 10.25 5.11 1.94
N ILE A 95 10.47 5.62 0.73
CA ILE A 95 11.10 4.87 -0.35
C ILE A 95 12.51 4.42 0.04
N ASP A 96 13.31 5.27 0.67
CA ASP A 96 14.66 4.90 1.08
C ASP A 96 14.66 3.85 2.21
N LYS A 97 13.71 3.94 3.14
CA LYS A 97 13.51 2.88 4.15
C LYS A 97 13.11 1.55 3.52
N ILE A 98 12.26 1.56 2.49
CA ILE A 98 11.88 0.34 1.77
C ILE A 98 13.08 -0.27 1.06
N LYS A 99 13.93 0.54 0.40
CA LYS A 99 15.16 0.05 -0.23
C LYS A 99 16.12 -0.59 0.79
N GLN A 100 16.27 0.03 1.97
CA GLN A 100 17.09 -0.53 3.04
C GLN A 100 16.52 -1.86 3.54
N LEU A 101 15.20 -1.93 3.74
CA LEU A 101 14.53 -3.15 4.13
C LEU A 101 14.75 -4.27 3.09
N ASP A 102 14.58 -3.96 1.81
CA ASP A 102 14.78 -4.91 0.72
C ASP A 102 16.23 -5.45 0.68
N ALA A 103 17.22 -4.56 0.84
CA ALA A 103 18.63 -4.97 0.94
C ALA A 103 18.89 -5.88 2.15
N THR A 104 18.30 -5.59 3.31
CA THR A 104 18.42 -6.46 4.50
C THR A 104 17.73 -7.80 4.30
N MET A 105 16.53 -7.82 3.70
CA MET A 105 15.78 -9.03 3.40
C MET A 105 16.54 -9.93 2.42
N GLN A 106 17.16 -9.35 1.39
CA GLN A 106 18.00 -10.07 0.46
C GLN A 106 19.22 -10.67 1.17
N SER A 107 19.89 -9.90 2.04
CA SER A 107 21.06 -10.39 2.81
C SER A 107 20.69 -11.56 3.72
N VAL A 108 19.57 -11.45 4.43
CA VAL A 108 19.06 -12.51 5.31
C VAL A 108 18.70 -13.75 4.48
N SER A 109 17.97 -13.58 3.37
CA SER A 109 17.57 -14.69 2.50
C SER A 109 18.78 -15.47 2.00
N THR A 110 19.81 -14.80 1.49
CA THR A 110 21.06 -15.44 1.05
C THR A 110 21.72 -16.21 2.19
N LYS A 111 21.80 -15.63 3.39
CA LYS A 111 22.39 -16.31 4.56
C LYS A 111 21.59 -17.53 4.98
N VAL A 112 20.26 -17.45 4.95
CA VAL A 112 19.37 -18.56 5.31
C VAL A 112 19.53 -19.72 4.33
N VAL A 113 19.61 -19.45 3.03
CA VAL A 113 19.88 -20.48 2.01
C VAL A 113 21.21 -21.18 2.29
N HIS A 114 22.29 -20.42 2.46
CA HIS A 114 23.60 -21.01 2.75
C HIS A 114 23.64 -21.81 4.05
N LEU A 115 22.93 -21.34 5.09
CA LEU A 115 22.84 -22.09 6.35
C LEU A 115 22.04 -23.38 6.17
N GLY A 116 20.95 -23.34 5.38
CA GLY A 116 20.19 -24.52 5.00
C GLY A 116 21.06 -25.55 4.29
N ASP A 117 21.84 -25.12 3.30
CA ASP A 117 22.77 -26.00 2.57
C ASP A 117 23.81 -26.62 3.50
N GLN A 118 24.37 -25.83 4.43
CA GLN A 118 25.33 -26.33 5.42
C GLN A 118 24.69 -27.36 6.36
N LEU A 119 23.47 -27.09 6.85
CA LEU A 119 22.76 -28.02 7.73
C LEU A 119 22.41 -29.32 7.01
N GLU A 120 21.93 -29.26 5.77
CA GLU A 120 21.63 -30.44 4.95
C GLU A 120 22.89 -31.28 4.69
N SER A 121 24.02 -30.62 4.40
CA SER A 121 25.31 -31.28 4.15
C SER A 121 25.81 -32.09 5.35
N VAL A 122 25.49 -31.66 6.57
CA VAL A 122 25.84 -32.37 7.81
C VAL A 122 24.74 -33.37 8.19
N HIS A 123 23.48 -33.05 7.94
CA HIS A 123 22.35 -33.89 8.29
C HIS A 123 22.33 -35.19 7.49
N GLN A 124 22.54 -35.16 6.17
CA GLN A 124 22.55 -36.36 5.33
C GLN A 124 23.53 -37.45 5.77
N PRO A 125 24.84 -37.18 5.96
CA PRO A 125 25.77 -38.21 6.40
C PRO A 125 25.46 -38.70 7.82
N ARG A 126 25.00 -37.81 8.71
CA ARG A 126 24.61 -38.18 10.07
C ARG A 126 23.38 -39.10 10.07
N GLN A 127 22.37 -38.78 9.27
CA GLN A 127 21.18 -39.62 9.10
C GLN A 127 21.56 -40.98 8.51
N ARG A 128 22.38 -41.00 7.45
CA ARG A 128 22.89 -42.24 6.84
C ARG A 128 23.66 -43.10 7.84
N ALA A 129 24.51 -42.50 8.67
CA ALA A 129 25.25 -43.22 9.71
C ALA A 129 24.33 -43.77 10.81
N HIS A 130 23.29 -43.02 11.18
CA HIS A 130 22.28 -43.47 12.14
C HIS A 130 21.48 -44.66 11.59
N ASP A 131 21.00 -44.57 10.35
CA ASP A 131 20.25 -45.64 9.70
C ASP A 131 21.12 -46.91 9.56
N ALA A 132 22.40 -46.75 9.19
CA ALA A 132 23.35 -47.85 9.14
C ALA A 132 23.59 -48.48 10.51
N LEU A 133 23.70 -47.68 11.57
CA LEU A 133 23.84 -48.18 12.94
C LEU A 133 22.60 -48.97 13.38
N GLN A 134 21.39 -48.48 13.09
CA GLN A 134 20.15 -49.21 13.38
C GLN A 134 20.10 -50.56 12.65
N LEU A 135 20.47 -50.59 11.36
CA LEU A 135 20.57 -51.84 10.61
C LEU A 135 21.60 -52.80 11.24
N ILE A 136 22.76 -52.31 11.66
CA ILE A 136 23.77 -53.14 12.32
C ILE A 136 23.25 -53.69 13.65
N GLN A 137 22.56 -52.87 14.47
CA GLN A 137 21.99 -53.31 15.74
C GLN A 137 20.93 -54.40 15.56
N HIS A 138 20.04 -54.23 14.58
CA HIS A 138 19.05 -55.26 14.27
C HIS A 138 19.70 -56.50 13.67
N PHE A 139 20.72 -56.36 12.81
CA PHE A 139 21.47 -57.50 12.30
C PHE A 139 22.16 -58.29 13.43
N ASP A 140 22.69 -57.61 14.45
CA ASP A 140 23.26 -58.23 15.65
C ASP A 140 22.22 -59.01 16.46
N GLU A 141 20.99 -58.50 16.53
CA GLU A 141 19.85 -59.20 17.13
C GLU A 141 19.58 -60.54 16.41
N PHE A 142 19.65 -60.54 15.07
CA PHE A 142 19.53 -61.76 14.25
C PHE A 142 20.75 -62.69 14.35
N LEU A 143 21.94 -62.17 14.67
CA LEU A 143 23.13 -62.98 14.98
C LEU A 143 23.01 -63.71 16.32
N SER A 144 22.31 -63.15 17.29
CA SER A 144 22.15 -63.76 18.62
C SER A 144 21.16 -64.93 18.60
N ASP A 145 21.48 -66.11 19.14
CA ASP A 145 20.54 -67.26 19.19
C ASP A 145 19.29 -67.03 20.09
N GLN A 146 19.09 -65.80 20.58
CA GLN A 146 17.94 -65.42 21.40
C GLN A 146 16.77 -64.92 20.54
N PRO A 147 15.52 -65.07 20.98
CA PRO A 147 14.36 -64.51 20.28
C PRO A 147 14.50 -62.99 20.12
N LEU A 148 13.94 -62.47 19.02
CA LEU A 148 13.91 -61.03 18.74
C LEU A 148 13.15 -60.30 19.86
N ASN A 149 13.78 -59.31 20.47
CA ASN A 149 13.27 -58.54 21.59
C ASN A 149 12.93 -57.09 21.20
N SER A 150 13.37 -56.63 20.02
CA SER A 150 13.03 -55.30 19.51
C SER A 150 11.54 -55.17 19.28
N MET A 151 10.96 -54.05 19.72
CA MET A 151 9.55 -53.71 19.50
C MET A 151 9.18 -53.69 18.01
N ILE A 152 10.15 -53.45 17.12
CA ILE A 152 9.89 -53.42 15.68
C ILE A 152 9.60 -54.80 15.09
N PHE A 153 10.00 -55.89 15.77
CA PHE A 153 9.74 -57.27 15.35
C PHE A 153 8.68 -57.98 16.21
N THR A 154 8.30 -57.39 17.34
CA THR A 154 7.37 -58.01 18.31
C THR A 154 6.01 -57.31 18.38
N ASP A 155 5.92 -56.05 17.95
CA ASP A 155 4.67 -55.27 17.96
C ASP A 155 3.90 -55.48 16.64
N PRO A 156 2.67 -56.04 16.68
CA PRO A 156 1.86 -56.25 15.48
C PRO A 156 1.45 -54.94 14.79
N ASP A 157 1.45 -53.80 15.48
CA ASP A 157 1.12 -52.50 14.88
C ASP A 157 2.27 -51.94 14.01
N LYS A 158 3.47 -52.51 14.12
CA LYS A 158 4.68 -52.08 13.37
C LYS A 158 5.05 -52.99 12.22
N LEU A 159 4.13 -53.85 11.78
CA LEU A 159 4.37 -54.90 10.78
C LEU A 159 4.93 -54.35 9.46
N LEU A 160 4.49 -53.17 9.03
CA LEU A 160 4.98 -52.52 7.81
C LEU A 160 6.44 -52.05 7.96
N GLU A 161 6.76 -51.39 9.07
CA GLU A 161 8.13 -50.94 9.38
C GLU A 161 9.08 -52.15 9.53
N SER A 162 8.58 -53.22 10.15
CA SER A 162 9.27 -54.49 10.30
C SER A 162 9.63 -55.11 8.95
N ALA A 163 8.65 -55.21 8.04
CA ALA A 163 8.84 -55.81 6.73
C ALA A 163 9.88 -55.04 5.88
N ASP A 164 9.81 -53.71 5.88
CA ASP A 164 10.79 -52.86 5.20
C ASP A 164 12.20 -53.05 5.76
N LEU A 165 12.33 -53.18 7.07
CA LEU A 165 13.61 -53.37 7.73
C LEU A 165 14.18 -54.77 7.48
N VAL A 166 13.35 -55.82 7.55
CA VAL A 166 13.73 -57.20 7.19
C VAL A 166 14.17 -57.28 5.73
N GLN A 167 13.46 -56.64 4.80
CA GLN A 167 13.84 -56.63 3.38
C GLN A 167 15.21 -55.97 3.14
N LYS A 168 15.49 -54.86 3.84
CA LYS A 168 16.80 -54.19 3.80
C LYS A 168 17.90 -55.08 4.36
N LEU A 169 17.67 -55.66 5.54
CA LEU A 169 18.61 -56.59 6.19
C LEU A 169 18.88 -57.83 5.33
N TYR A 170 17.83 -58.41 4.74
CA TYR A 170 17.95 -59.57 3.85
C TYR A 170 18.85 -59.24 2.66
N SER A 171 18.60 -58.12 1.99
CA SER A 171 19.39 -57.69 0.82
C SER A 171 20.88 -57.51 1.19
N ILE A 172 21.16 -56.81 2.29
CA ILE A 172 22.53 -56.62 2.81
C ILE A 172 23.18 -57.96 3.17
N SER A 173 22.43 -58.85 3.81
CA SER A 173 22.95 -60.15 4.25
C SER A 173 23.42 -61.02 3.09
N GLN A 174 22.80 -60.91 1.90
CA GLN A 174 23.19 -61.68 0.71
C GLN A 174 24.55 -61.26 0.15
N GLU A 175 24.99 -60.04 0.43
CA GLU A 175 26.31 -59.54 0.01
C GLU A 175 27.44 -60.02 0.94
N LEU A 176 27.10 -60.57 2.11
CA LEU A 176 28.06 -61.09 3.10
C LEU A 176 28.48 -62.54 2.80
N SER A 177 29.68 -62.93 3.28
CA SER A 177 30.24 -64.25 2.97
C SER A 177 29.40 -65.40 3.56
N LYS A 178 28.94 -66.30 2.68
CA LYS A 178 28.10 -67.45 3.06
C LYS A 178 28.76 -68.38 4.08
N GLU A 179 30.08 -68.52 4.04
CA GLU A 179 30.83 -69.37 4.98
C GLU A 179 30.69 -68.94 6.45
N LYS A 180 30.45 -67.65 6.71
CA LYS A 180 30.40 -67.10 8.07
C LYS A 180 28.99 -66.72 8.53
N PHE A 181 28.12 -66.34 7.60
CA PHE A 181 26.82 -65.74 7.91
C PHE A 181 25.60 -66.54 7.44
N ALA A 182 25.78 -67.80 6.97
CA ALA A 182 24.67 -68.64 6.47
C ALA A 182 23.51 -68.79 7.47
N THR A 183 23.81 -68.94 8.77
CA THR A 183 22.78 -69.09 9.82
C THR A 183 21.89 -67.85 9.92
N VAL A 184 22.48 -66.67 9.86
CA VAL A 184 21.74 -65.39 9.93
C VAL A 184 21.00 -65.10 8.65
N GLN A 185 21.58 -65.40 7.49
CA GLN A 185 20.91 -65.29 6.19
C GLN A 185 19.64 -66.14 6.15
N ALA A 186 19.69 -67.37 6.66
CA ALA A 186 18.51 -68.23 6.76
C ALA A 186 17.47 -67.67 7.74
N ARG A 187 17.93 -67.11 8.87
CA ARG A 187 17.05 -66.58 9.90
C ARG A 187 16.35 -65.27 9.54
N ILE A 188 16.96 -64.42 8.72
CA ILE A 188 16.33 -63.20 8.19
C ILE A 188 15.36 -63.55 7.05
N ALA A 189 15.59 -64.66 6.33
CA ALA A 189 14.76 -65.11 5.23
C ALA A 189 13.43 -65.78 5.66
N HIS A 190 13.30 -66.10 6.95
CA HIS A 190 12.18 -66.82 7.55
C HIS A 190 11.45 -65.94 8.56
#